data_AF-A0A1G5PIK3-F1
#
_entry.id   AF-A0A1G5PIK3-F1
#
_cell.length_a   1.000
_cell.length_b   1.000
_cell.length_c   1.000
_cell.angle_alpha   90.00
_cell.angle_beta   90.00
_cell.angle_gamma   90.00
#
_symmetry.space_group_name_H-M   'P 1'
#
loop_
_entity.id
_entity.type
_entity.pdbx_description
1 polymer ?
#
loop_
_entity_poly.entity_id
_entity_poly.type
_entity_poly.pdbx_seq_one_letter_code
_entity_poly.pdbx_strand_id
1 'polypeptide(L)'
;MNARIPLGVLTAVTGISGSGKSSLVAQALPELVLLHLGHEPEDDVAESATSEGPAVIEATGGHLAGDVDAIQRLVQVDQKPIGRTPRSNLATYTGLFDHVRKLFAATPYARRRRYDAGRFSFNVAEGRCETCEGEGEGFVSVELLFMPSVYAPCPTCHGARYNEATLKVQWNGRNIAEVLQMTVDEASEFFAGEDAVARPLQLLRDIGLGYLRLGQPATELSGGEAHRIKLATELQRSQRGRSLYVLDEPTTGLHASDA
;
A
#
# COMPACT_ATOMS: atom_id res chain seq x y z
N MET A 1 5.84 6.55 -32.96
CA MET A 1 7.07 5.81 -32.56
C MET A 1 6.78 4.33 -32.67
N ASN A 2 7.73 3.50 -33.12
CA ASN A 2 7.59 2.04 -33.11
C ASN A 2 8.66 1.45 -32.18
N ALA A 3 8.27 0.60 -31.24
CA ALA A 3 9.17 -0.07 -30.32
C ALA A 3 8.83 -1.56 -30.22
N ARG A 4 9.83 -2.42 -30.02
CA ARG A 4 9.66 -3.85 -29.77
C ARG A 4 10.17 -4.15 -28.37
N ILE A 5 9.30 -4.70 -27.52
CA ILE A 5 9.61 -5.05 -26.13
C ILE A 5 9.54 -6.58 -26.02
N PRO A 6 10.65 -7.27 -25.73
CA PRO A 6 10.64 -8.72 -25.58
C PRO A 6 9.90 -9.13 -24.29
N LEU A 7 9.10 -10.19 -24.37
CA LEU A 7 8.40 -10.77 -23.21
C LEU A 7 9.27 -11.80 -22.50
N GLY A 8 9.02 -12.00 -21.20
CA GLY A 8 9.71 -13.02 -20.39
C GLY A 8 11.14 -12.64 -19.98
N VAL A 9 11.53 -11.38 -20.16
CA VAL A 9 12.84 -10.85 -19.76
C VAL A 9 12.68 -9.50 -19.05
N LEU A 10 13.69 -9.12 -18.27
CA LEU A 10 13.81 -7.76 -17.76
C LEU A 10 14.24 -6.82 -18.90
N THR A 11 13.40 -5.82 -19.20
CA THR A 11 13.72 -4.80 -20.20
C THR A 11 13.89 -3.44 -19.53
N ALA A 12 15.03 -2.80 -19.73
CA ALA A 12 15.30 -1.44 -19.27
C ALA A 12 15.15 -0.44 -20.41
N VAL A 13 14.30 0.58 -20.23
CA VAL A 13 14.15 1.69 -21.19
C VAL A 13 14.95 2.87 -20.69
N THR A 14 15.98 3.24 -21.44
CA THR A 14 16.97 4.27 -21.03
C THR A 14 16.97 5.45 -22.00
N GLY A 15 17.57 6.56 -21.58
CA GLY A 15 17.60 7.81 -22.34
C GLY A 15 17.62 9.05 -21.45
N ILE A 16 17.99 10.20 -22.02
CA ILE A 16 18.08 11.48 -21.30
C ILE A 16 16.71 11.96 -20.80
N SER A 17 16.68 12.85 -19.81
CA SER A 17 15.42 13.48 -19.36
C SER A 17 14.71 14.18 -20.52
N GLY A 18 13.38 14.06 -20.59
CA GLY A 18 12.58 14.60 -21.69
C GLY A 18 12.57 13.78 -22.98
N SER A 19 13.30 12.65 -23.08
CA SER A 19 13.32 11.82 -24.30
C SER A 19 12.04 11.00 -24.55
N GLY A 20 10.98 11.18 -23.74
CA GLY A 20 9.71 10.46 -23.88
C GLY A 20 9.65 9.07 -23.23
N LYS A 21 10.60 8.70 -22.35
CA LYS A 21 10.61 7.38 -21.68
C LYS A 21 9.34 7.15 -20.85
N SER A 22 9.01 8.09 -19.97
CA SER A 22 7.82 8.00 -19.11
C SER A 22 6.54 8.03 -19.94
N SER A 23 6.48 8.86 -20.99
CA SER A 23 5.35 8.86 -21.93
C SER A 23 5.15 7.50 -22.61
N LEU A 24 6.23 6.79 -22.94
CA LEU A 24 6.13 5.45 -23.52
C LEU A 24 5.79 4.37 -22.48
N VAL A 25 6.55 4.32 -21.37
CA VAL A 25 6.56 3.19 -20.43
C VAL A 25 5.53 3.35 -19.31
N ALA A 26 5.30 4.57 -18.82
CA ALA A 26 4.43 4.85 -17.69
C ALA A 26 3.03 5.36 -18.11
N GLN A 27 2.85 5.78 -19.37
CA GLN A 27 1.55 6.24 -19.90
C GLN A 27 1.07 5.33 -21.04
N ALA A 28 1.69 5.40 -22.22
CA ALA A 28 1.13 4.80 -23.42
C ALA A 28 1.07 3.27 -23.41
N LEU A 29 2.15 2.60 -23.01
CA LEU A 29 2.16 1.14 -22.95
C LEU A 29 1.13 0.60 -21.93
N PRO A 30 1.09 1.10 -20.68
CA PRO A 30 0.07 0.70 -19.72
C PRO A 30 -1.37 0.90 -20.20
N GLU A 31 -1.70 2.09 -20.72
CA GLU A 31 -3.04 2.40 -21.23
C GLU A 31 -3.47 1.46 -22.35
N LEU A 32 -2.59 1.24 -23.35
CA LEU A 32 -2.88 0.34 -24.47
C LEU A 32 -3.04 -1.11 -24.01
N VAL A 33 -2.24 -1.57 -23.02
CA VAL A 33 -2.35 -2.93 -22.48
C VAL A 33 -3.63 -3.10 -21.66
N LEU A 34 -4.01 -2.11 -20.86
CA LEU A 34 -5.28 -2.14 -20.11
C LEU A 34 -6.49 -2.22 -21.06
N LEU A 35 -6.51 -1.40 -22.11
CA LEU A 35 -7.54 -1.45 -23.13
C LEU A 35 -7.60 -2.82 -23.82
N HIS A 36 -6.46 -3.43 -24.15
CA HIS A 36 -6.40 -4.76 -24.73
C HIS A 36 -6.92 -5.85 -23.78
N LEU A 37 -6.64 -5.73 -22.47
CA LEU A 37 -7.15 -6.62 -21.43
C LEU A 37 -8.65 -6.40 -21.12
N GLY A 38 -9.31 -5.44 -21.79
CA GLY A 38 -10.72 -5.13 -21.62
C GLY A 38 -11.02 -4.27 -20.39
N HIS A 39 -10.02 -3.58 -19.83
CA HIS A 39 -10.23 -2.58 -18.80
C HIS A 39 -10.59 -1.23 -19.44
N GLU A 40 -11.59 -0.55 -18.88
CA GLU A 40 -11.86 0.85 -19.21
C GLU A 40 -10.73 1.72 -18.61
N PRO A 41 -10.29 2.79 -19.30
CA PRO A 41 -9.32 3.72 -18.74
C PRO A 41 -9.87 4.28 -17.42
N GLU A 42 -9.03 4.31 -16.38
CA GLU A 42 -9.40 5.00 -15.15
C GLU A 42 -9.58 6.49 -15.49
N ASP A 43 -10.80 6.99 -15.35
CA ASP A 43 -11.09 8.43 -15.41
C ASP A 43 -10.40 9.11 -14.21
N ASP A 44 -9.13 9.49 -14.37
CA ASP A 44 -8.42 10.43 -13.47
C ASP A 44 -9.02 11.86 -13.54
N VAL A 45 -10.32 11.98 -13.84
CA VAL A 45 -11.06 13.23 -14.10
C VAL A 45 -11.41 13.97 -12.79
N ALA A 46 -11.13 13.39 -11.61
CA ALA A 46 -11.47 14.03 -10.34
C ALA A 46 -10.40 15.01 -9.80
N GLU A 47 -9.17 15.05 -10.33
CA GLU A 47 -8.04 15.69 -9.62
C GLU A 47 -7.35 16.87 -10.33
N SER A 48 -7.94 17.44 -11.39
CA SER A 48 -7.46 18.69 -12.00
C SER A 48 -8.52 19.81 -12.02
N ALA A 49 -9.42 19.87 -11.03
CA ALA A 49 -10.44 20.91 -10.92
C ALA A 49 -9.93 22.25 -10.35
N THR A 50 -8.65 22.59 -10.55
CA THR A 50 -8.11 23.94 -10.23
C THR A 50 -7.43 24.62 -11.40
N SER A 51 -7.51 24.07 -12.62
CA SER A 51 -7.04 24.77 -13.82
C SER A 51 -8.24 25.14 -14.70
N GLU A 52 -8.64 26.41 -14.68
CA GLU A 52 -9.58 26.99 -15.64
C GLU A 52 -8.97 26.91 -17.06
N GLY A 53 -9.29 25.84 -17.78
CA GLY A 53 -8.95 25.68 -19.19
C GLY A 53 -9.44 24.32 -19.71
N PRO A 54 -9.89 24.21 -20.98
CA PRO A 54 -10.24 22.92 -21.55
C PRO A 54 -8.98 22.05 -21.62
N ALA A 55 -8.89 21.05 -20.73
CA ALA A 55 -7.89 20.00 -20.83
C ALA A 55 -8.22 19.17 -22.07
N VAL A 56 -7.54 19.46 -23.19
CA VAL A 56 -7.52 18.56 -24.34
C VAL A 56 -6.72 17.34 -23.90
N ILE A 57 -7.40 16.30 -23.43
CA ILE A 57 -6.79 14.99 -23.28
C ILE A 57 -6.62 14.46 -24.70
N GLU A 58 -5.42 14.59 -25.26
CA GLU A 58 -5.07 13.83 -26.46
C GLU A 58 -5.15 12.35 -26.08
N ALA A 59 -6.20 11.67 -26.52
CA ALA A 59 -6.35 10.24 -26.30
C ALA A 59 -5.10 9.54 -26.84
N THR A 60 -4.49 8.69 -26.01
CA THR A 60 -3.27 7.99 -26.39
C THR A 60 -3.51 7.13 -27.63
N GLY A 61 -2.92 7.56 -28.74
CA GLY A 61 -2.97 6.83 -30.00
C GLY A 61 -1.90 5.75 -30.07
N GLY A 62 -2.29 4.53 -30.43
CA GLY A 62 -1.34 3.43 -30.63
C GLY A 62 -2.04 2.11 -30.95
N HIS A 63 -1.25 1.12 -31.40
CA HIS A 63 -1.71 -0.24 -31.59
C HIS A 63 -0.67 -1.20 -31.02
N LEU A 64 -1.13 -2.20 -30.27
CA LEU A 64 -0.29 -3.30 -29.83
C LEU A 64 -0.25 -4.36 -30.95
N ALA A 65 0.93 -4.95 -31.16
CA ALA A 65 1.15 -5.99 -32.17
C ALA A 65 2.13 -7.04 -31.64
N GLY A 66 2.11 -8.23 -32.24
CA GLY A 66 2.92 -9.37 -31.80
C GLY A 66 2.17 -10.24 -30.78
N ASP A 67 2.90 -10.85 -29.85
CA ASP A 67 2.36 -11.83 -28.90
C ASP A 67 1.64 -11.17 -27.69
N VAL A 68 0.82 -10.16 -27.94
CA VAL A 68 0.15 -9.37 -26.89
C VAL A 68 -0.81 -10.24 -26.08
N ASP A 69 -1.49 -11.19 -26.72
CA ASP A 69 -2.38 -12.17 -26.07
C ASP A 69 -1.66 -13.07 -25.05
N ALA A 70 -0.33 -13.07 -25.06
CA ALA A 70 0.44 -13.74 -24.03
C ALA A 70 0.38 -12.98 -22.69
N ILE A 71 0.05 -11.69 -22.66
CA ILE A 71 -0.10 -10.89 -21.45
C ILE A 71 -1.51 -11.08 -20.92
N GLN A 72 -1.63 -11.53 -19.67
CA GLN A 72 -2.93 -11.78 -19.02
C GLN A 72 -3.25 -10.77 -17.93
N ARG A 73 -2.23 -10.02 -17.50
CA ARG A 73 -2.32 -9.07 -16.39
C ARG A 73 -1.27 -7.99 -16.56
N LEU A 74 -1.64 -6.74 -16.32
CA LEU A 74 -0.71 -5.63 -16.15
C LEU A 74 -0.57 -5.33 -14.66
N VAL A 75 0.66 -5.13 -14.21
CA VAL A 75 0.99 -4.66 -12.86
C VAL A 75 1.86 -3.42 -13.01
N GLN A 76 1.31 -2.27 -12.62
CA GLN A 76 2.07 -1.02 -12.56
C GLN A 76 2.54 -0.80 -11.13
N VAL A 77 3.85 -0.58 -10.97
CA VAL A 77 4.47 -0.25 -9.70
C VAL A 77 5.06 1.15 -9.82
N ASP A 78 4.32 2.12 -9.30
CA ASP A 78 4.69 3.53 -9.27
C ASP A 78 4.98 4.01 -7.84
N GLN A 79 5.49 5.23 -7.73
CA GLN A 79 5.77 5.89 -6.45
C GLN A 79 4.55 6.59 -5.83
N LYS A 80 3.34 6.43 -6.39
CA LYS A 80 2.12 6.99 -5.77
C LYS A 80 1.98 6.41 -4.34
N PRO A 81 1.42 7.16 -3.37
CA PRO A 81 1.20 6.62 -2.03
C PRO A 81 0.38 5.32 -2.04
N ILE A 82 0.66 4.38 -1.13
CA ILE A 82 -0.14 3.14 -0.99
C ILE A 82 -1.57 3.41 -0.46
N GLY A 83 -1.80 4.62 0.05
CA GLY A 83 -3.10 5.12 0.46
C GLY A 83 -3.01 6.61 0.77
N ARG A 84 -4.15 7.30 0.66
CA ARG A 84 -4.25 8.76 0.85
C ARG A 84 -4.75 9.17 2.24
N THR A 85 -5.02 8.19 3.11
CA THR A 85 -5.58 8.40 4.45
C THR A 85 -4.76 7.69 5.52
N PRO A 86 -4.77 8.18 6.79
CA PRO A 86 -4.09 7.52 7.91
C PRO A 86 -4.61 6.11 8.27
N ARG A 87 -5.82 5.74 7.79
CA ARG A 87 -6.33 4.35 7.85
C ARG A 87 -5.49 3.36 7.06
N SER A 88 -4.88 3.81 5.96
CA SER A 88 -4.01 2.97 5.15
C SER A 88 -2.65 2.87 5.83
N ASN A 89 -2.13 1.67 5.98
CA ASN A 89 -0.80 1.43 6.55
C ASN A 89 -0.19 0.15 5.95
N LEU A 90 1.07 -0.10 6.31
CA LEU A 90 1.82 -1.29 5.88
C LEU A 90 1.03 -2.59 6.12
N ALA A 91 0.45 -2.74 7.31
CA ALA A 91 -0.22 -3.97 7.70
C ALA A 91 -1.54 -4.22 6.94
N THR A 92 -2.31 -3.16 6.65
CA THR A 92 -3.56 -3.29 5.88
C THR A 92 -3.29 -3.48 4.41
N TYR A 93 -2.30 -2.79 3.84
CA TYR A 93 -1.99 -2.89 2.41
C TYR A 93 -1.49 -4.28 1.99
N THR A 94 -0.60 -4.86 2.81
CA THR A 94 -0.05 -6.20 2.57
C THR A 94 -1.03 -7.34 2.89
N GLY A 95 -2.16 -7.05 3.53
CA GLY A 95 -3.12 -8.04 4.01
C GLY A 95 -2.66 -8.81 5.26
N LEU A 96 -1.46 -8.56 5.79
CA LEU A 96 -0.97 -9.25 6.99
C LEU A 96 -1.88 -9.01 8.20
N PHE A 97 -2.54 -7.85 8.26
CA PHE A 97 -3.38 -7.48 9.39
C PHE A 97 -4.59 -8.40 9.56
N ASP A 98 -5.08 -9.01 8.48
CA ASP A 98 -6.19 -9.97 8.55
C ASP A 98 -5.83 -11.22 9.34
N HIS A 99 -4.58 -11.68 9.21
CA HIS A 99 -4.06 -12.80 9.98
C HIS A 99 -3.88 -12.42 11.45
N VAL A 100 -3.32 -11.24 11.72
CA VAL A 100 -3.19 -10.71 13.10
C VAL A 100 -4.56 -10.62 13.79
N ARG A 101 -5.58 -10.05 13.14
CA ARG A 101 -6.93 -9.95 13.71
C ARG A 101 -7.54 -11.31 14.06
N LYS A 102 -7.29 -12.34 13.23
CA LYS A 102 -7.73 -13.71 13.51
C LYS A 102 -7.05 -14.30 14.75
N LEU A 103 -5.76 -14.03 14.97
CA LEU A 103 -5.05 -14.45 16.18
C LEU A 103 -5.66 -13.84 17.45
N PHE A 104 -5.96 -12.54 17.42
CA PHE A 104 -6.60 -11.84 18.55
C PHE A 104 -8.01 -12.37 18.84
N ALA A 105 -8.81 -12.62 17.79
CA ALA A 105 -10.14 -13.22 17.91
C ALA A 105 -10.10 -14.66 18.46
N ALA A 106 -9.01 -15.39 18.22
CA ALA A 106 -8.84 -16.74 18.73
C ALA A 106 -8.45 -16.80 20.22
N THR A 107 -8.09 -15.68 20.86
CA THR A 107 -7.71 -15.65 22.28
C THR A 107 -8.86 -16.11 23.19
N PRO A 108 -8.57 -16.78 24.32
CA PRO A 108 -9.62 -17.18 25.27
C PRO A 108 -10.46 -16.01 25.78
N TYR A 109 -9.86 -14.83 25.94
CA TYR A 109 -10.55 -13.63 26.40
C TYR A 109 -11.55 -13.11 25.36
N ALA A 110 -11.15 -13.05 24.07
CA ALA A 110 -12.01 -12.66 22.96
C ALA A 110 -13.17 -13.65 22.77
N ARG A 111 -12.87 -14.95 22.75
CA ARG A 111 -13.88 -16.01 22.59
C ARG A 111 -14.97 -15.97 23.67
N ARG A 112 -14.61 -15.76 24.94
CA ARG A 112 -15.59 -15.63 26.04
C ARG A 112 -16.55 -14.45 25.86
N ARG A 113 -16.11 -13.39 25.17
CA ARG A 113 -16.89 -12.18 24.88
C ARG A 113 -17.54 -12.20 23.50
N ARG A 114 -17.37 -13.29 22.73
CA ARG A 114 -17.83 -13.42 21.34
C ARG A 114 -17.29 -12.31 20.43
N TYR A 115 -16.05 -11.88 20.68
CA TYR A 115 -15.35 -10.98 19.77
C TYR A 115 -14.80 -11.80 18.59
N ASP A 116 -15.15 -11.38 17.38
CA ASP A 116 -14.60 -11.93 16.15
C ASP A 116 -13.45 -11.06 15.62
N ALA A 117 -12.98 -11.33 14.40
CA ALA A 117 -11.92 -10.56 13.77
C ALA A 117 -12.36 -9.12 13.39
N GLY A 118 -13.67 -8.86 13.29
CA GLY A 118 -14.25 -7.53 13.03
C GLY A 118 -13.96 -6.58 14.18
N ARG A 119 -14.09 -7.07 15.43
CA ARG A 119 -13.74 -6.31 16.65
C ARG A 119 -12.32 -5.75 16.63
N PHE A 120 -11.40 -6.42 15.95
CA PHE A 120 -9.99 -6.05 15.87
C PHE A 120 -9.64 -5.25 14.61
N SER A 121 -10.65 -4.78 13.86
CA SER A 121 -10.46 -3.88 12.73
C SER A 121 -10.79 -2.45 13.16
N PHE A 122 -9.83 -1.53 12.97
CA PHE A 122 -10.08 -0.10 13.16
C PHE A 122 -10.97 0.50 12.05
N ASN A 123 -11.24 -0.23 10.96
CA ASN A 123 -12.09 0.24 9.86
C ASN A 123 -13.59 0.06 10.11
N VAL A 124 -13.99 -0.73 11.11
CA VAL A 124 -15.40 -1.03 11.42
C VAL A 124 -15.78 -0.55 12.82
N ALA A 125 -17.05 -0.19 13.00
CA ALA A 125 -17.54 0.47 14.22
C ALA A 125 -17.44 -0.38 15.50
N GLU A 126 -17.28 -1.70 15.40
CA GLU A 126 -17.38 -2.61 16.55
C GLU A 126 -16.34 -2.36 17.65
N GLY A 127 -15.06 -2.29 17.28
CA GLY A 127 -13.96 -2.20 18.24
C GLY A 127 -13.10 -0.94 18.12
N ARG A 128 -13.31 -0.15 17.05
CA ARG A 128 -12.58 1.11 16.83
C ARG A 128 -12.95 2.16 17.88
N CYS A 129 -12.09 3.16 18.02
CA CYS A 129 -12.39 4.36 18.79
C CYS A 129 -13.51 5.14 18.09
N GLU A 130 -14.56 5.52 18.83
CA GLU A 130 -15.69 6.28 18.29
C GLU A 130 -15.31 7.73 17.96
N THR A 131 -14.37 8.32 18.71
CA THR A 131 -13.98 9.73 18.57
C THR A 131 -13.18 10.02 17.30
N CYS A 132 -12.24 9.15 16.92
CA CYS A 132 -11.44 9.30 15.71
C CYS A 132 -11.80 8.31 14.61
N GLU A 133 -12.85 7.51 14.81
CA GLU A 133 -13.30 6.48 13.86
C GLU A 133 -12.18 5.56 13.35
N GLY A 134 -11.23 5.22 14.24
CA GLY A 134 -10.12 4.31 13.94
C GLY A 134 -8.91 4.90 13.22
N GLU A 135 -8.90 6.20 12.92
CA GLU A 135 -7.76 6.89 12.31
C GLU A 135 -6.57 6.98 13.28
N GLY A 136 -6.86 7.10 14.58
CA GLY A 136 -5.85 7.18 15.65
C GLY A 136 -5.31 8.59 15.86
N GLU A 137 -5.08 9.31 14.77
CA GLU A 137 -4.88 10.74 14.77
C GLU A 137 -6.24 11.44 14.87
N GLY A 138 -6.37 12.33 15.85
CA GLY A 138 -7.53 13.20 15.96
C GLY A 138 -7.50 14.19 14.82
N PHE A 139 -8.61 14.33 14.10
CA PHE A 139 -8.86 15.42 13.15
C PHE A 139 -8.96 16.75 13.90
N VAL A 140 -7.86 17.21 14.49
CA VAL A 140 -7.69 18.63 14.76
C VAL A 140 -6.81 19.12 13.63
N SER A 141 -7.38 19.22 12.42
CA SER A 141 -6.78 20.05 11.39
C SER A 141 -6.87 21.48 11.90
N VAL A 142 -5.83 21.92 12.62
CA VAL A 142 -5.66 23.34 12.86
C VAL A 142 -5.30 23.90 11.50
N GLU A 143 -6.28 24.48 10.80
CA GLU A 143 -6.04 25.28 9.62
C GLU A 143 -5.25 26.51 10.06
N LEU A 144 -3.94 26.35 10.02
CA LEU A 144 -3.00 27.44 10.18
C LEU A 144 -3.00 28.17 8.84
N LEU A 145 -3.31 29.46 8.86
CA LEU A 145 -3.61 30.28 7.66
C LEU A 145 -2.55 30.21 6.54
N PHE A 146 -1.35 29.67 6.82
CA PHE A 146 -0.23 29.54 5.89
C PHE A 146 0.65 28.29 6.11
N MET A 147 0.19 27.27 6.85
CA MET A 147 0.98 26.06 7.13
C MET A 147 0.18 24.79 6.81
N PRO A 148 0.85 23.70 6.41
CA PRO A 148 0.19 22.41 6.24
C PRO A 148 -0.50 21.98 7.54
N SER A 149 -1.67 21.38 7.42
CA SER A 149 -2.42 20.87 8.56
C SER A 149 -1.57 19.91 9.38
N VAL A 150 -1.56 20.10 10.70
CA VAL A 150 -0.81 19.26 11.63
C VAL A 150 -1.79 18.28 12.27
N TYR A 151 -1.42 17.00 12.32
CA TYR A 151 -2.22 15.97 12.97
C TYR A 151 -1.84 15.89 14.45
N ALA A 152 -2.85 15.81 15.32
CA ALA A 152 -2.66 15.62 16.76
C ALA A 152 -3.17 14.23 17.17
N PRO A 153 -2.56 13.55 18.15
CA PRO A 153 -3.11 12.28 18.65
C PRO A 153 -4.55 12.45 19.15
N CYS A 154 -5.41 11.48 18.89
CA CYS A 154 -6.80 11.50 19.35
C CYS A 154 -6.87 11.69 20.88
N PRO A 155 -7.69 12.60 21.42
CA PRO A 155 -7.75 12.86 22.86
C PRO A 155 -8.34 11.69 23.68
N THR A 156 -9.02 10.74 23.01
CA THR A 156 -9.71 9.62 23.68
C THR A 156 -8.89 8.33 23.65
N CYS A 157 -8.34 7.97 22.49
CA CYS A 157 -7.54 6.74 22.35
C CYS A 157 -6.03 6.99 22.30
N HIS A 158 -5.58 8.25 22.28
CA HIS A 158 -4.17 8.64 22.25
C HIS A 158 -3.36 7.95 21.15
N GLY A 159 -3.94 7.81 19.95
CA GLY A 159 -3.30 7.11 18.83
C GLY A 159 -3.59 5.61 18.75
N ALA A 160 -4.23 5.00 19.76
CA ALA A 160 -4.43 3.55 19.81
C ALA A 160 -5.45 3.02 18.80
N ARG A 161 -6.30 3.87 18.18
CA ARG A 161 -7.33 3.51 17.18
C ARG A 161 -8.51 2.67 17.68
N TYR A 162 -8.43 2.09 18.88
CA TYR A 162 -9.43 1.18 19.44
C TYR A 162 -10.07 1.71 20.72
N ASN A 163 -11.25 1.18 21.06
CA ASN A 163 -11.85 1.38 22.37
C ASN A 163 -11.18 0.53 23.45
N GLU A 164 -11.33 0.94 24.71
CA GLU A 164 -10.69 0.31 25.87
C GLU A 164 -11.03 -1.18 25.99
N ALA A 165 -12.26 -1.58 25.66
CA ALA A 165 -12.71 -2.96 25.76
C ALA A 165 -11.98 -3.89 24.76
N THR A 166 -11.63 -3.39 23.57
CA THR A 166 -10.81 -4.11 22.59
C THR A 166 -9.35 -4.20 23.05
N LEU A 167 -8.80 -3.12 23.63
CA LEU A 167 -7.40 -3.07 24.11
C LEU A 167 -7.14 -4.00 25.31
N LYS A 168 -8.17 -4.43 26.03
CA LYS A 168 -8.05 -5.46 27.09
C LYS A 168 -7.72 -6.86 26.55
N VAL A 169 -7.89 -7.11 25.26
CA VAL A 169 -7.52 -8.40 24.65
C VAL A 169 -6.02 -8.37 24.36
N GLN A 170 -5.31 -9.37 24.89
CA GLN A 170 -3.88 -9.52 24.65
C GLN A 170 -3.58 -10.85 23.96
N TRP A 171 -2.63 -10.83 23.03
CA TRP A 171 -2.00 -12.00 22.45
C TRP A 171 -0.50 -11.91 22.78
N ASN A 172 0.07 -12.97 23.37
CA ASN A 172 1.46 -12.99 23.86
C ASN A 172 1.87 -11.75 24.68
N GLY A 173 0.97 -11.29 25.56
CA GLY A 173 1.21 -10.15 26.45
C GLY A 173 1.11 -8.77 25.81
N ARG A 174 0.71 -8.67 24.53
CA ARG A 174 0.53 -7.41 23.81
C ARG A 174 -0.89 -7.23 23.33
N ASN A 175 -1.41 -6.01 23.42
CA ASN A 175 -2.69 -5.66 22.80
C ASN A 175 -2.50 -5.32 21.30
N ILE A 176 -3.59 -5.22 20.55
CA ILE A 176 -3.51 -5.02 19.10
C ILE A 176 -2.95 -3.65 18.69
N ALA A 177 -3.12 -2.61 19.49
CA ALA A 177 -2.54 -1.30 19.21
C ALA A 177 -1.02 -1.33 19.40
N GLU A 178 -0.53 -2.04 20.43
CA GLU A 178 0.91 -2.25 20.64
C GLU A 178 1.54 -3.04 19.50
N VAL A 179 0.84 -4.06 18.96
CA VAL A 179 1.29 -4.78 17.77
C VAL A 179 1.42 -3.85 16.56
N LEU A 180 0.46 -2.94 16.36
CA LEU A 180 0.55 -1.95 15.28
C LEU A 180 1.69 -0.94 15.48
N GLN A 181 2.23 -0.78 16.69
CA GLN A 181 3.40 0.08 16.95
C GLN A 181 4.74 -0.63 16.76
N MET A 182 4.75 -1.96 16.62
CA MET A 182 5.98 -2.72 16.39
C MET A 182 6.58 -2.40 15.03
N THR A 183 7.90 -2.38 14.95
CA THR A 183 8.61 -2.41 13.67
C THR A 183 8.42 -3.76 12.98
N VAL A 184 8.70 -3.85 11.68
CA VAL A 184 8.70 -5.12 10.95
C VAL A 184 9.69 -6.12 11.56
N ASP A 185 10.87 -5.66 12.00
CA ASP A 185 11.85 -6.51 12.67
C ASP A 185 11.32 -7.07 13.99
N GLU A 186 10.77 -6.22 14.86
CA GLU A 186 10.17 -6.63 16.13
C GLU A 186 8.99 -7.60 15.92
N ALA A 187 8.13 -7.29 14.94
CA ALA A 187 6.98 -8.13 14.61
C ALA A 187 7.42 -9.50 14.07
N SER A 188 8.54 -9.57 13.33
CA SER A 188 9.05 -10.82 12.78
C SER A 188 9.48 -11.78 13.88
N GLU A 189 10.12 -11.26 14.93
CA GLU A 189 10.46 -12.05 16.12
C GLU A 189 9.20 -12.43 16.91
N PHE A 190 8.28 -11.47 17.09
CA PHE A 190 7.05 -11.66 17.87
C PHE A 190 6.09 -12.70 17.27
N PHE A 191 6.03 -12.79 15.94
CA PHE A 191 5.17 -13.73 15.19
C PHE A 191 5.92 -14.92 14.59
N ALA A 192 7.14 -15.24 15.05
CA ALA A 192 7.97 -16.31 14.47
C ALA A 192 7.29 -17.70 14.41
N GLY A 193 6.32 -17.97 15.30
CA GLY A 193 5.54 -19.22 15.30
C GLY A 193 4.30 -19.24 14.41
N GLU A 194 3.98 -18.13 13.73
CA GLU A 194 2.74 -17.93 12.97
C GLU A 194 3.06 -17.72 11.49
N ASP A 195 3.21 -18.81 10.73
CA ASP A 195 3.59 -18.83 9.30
C ASP A 195 2.86 -17.79 8.43
N ALA A 196 1.54 -17.64 8.65
CA ALA A 196 0.70 -16.74 7.87
C ALA A 196 1.05 -15.26 8.07
N VAL A 197 1.70 -14.91 9.18
CA VAL A 197 2.17 -13.56 9.50
C VAL A 197 3.68 -13.44 9.27
N ALA A 198 4.45 -14.47 9.63
CA ALA A 198 5.90 -14.49 9.52
C ALA A 198 6.39 -14.37 8.05
N ARG A 199 5.72 -15.04 7.10
CA ARG A 199 6.12 -14.99 5.68
C ARG A 199 6.03 -13.58 5.09
N PRO A 200 4.90 -12.84 5.23
CA PRO A 200 4.85 -11.46 4.78
C PRO A 200 5.89 -10.56 5.44
N LEU A 201 6.11 -10.72 6.75
CA LEU A 201 7.08 -9.91 7.49
C LEU A 201 8.52 -10.16 7.03
N GLN A 202 8.90 -11.42 6.81
CA GLN A 202 10.24 -11.75 6.32
C GLN A 202 10.50 -11.10 4.96
N LEU A 203 9.50 -11.13 4.06
CA LEU A 203 9.65 -10.50 2.75
C LEU A 203 9.85 -8.98 2.88
N LEU A 204 9.12 -8.32 3.79
CA LEU A 204 9.31 -6.88 4.08
C LEU A 204 10.71 -6.58 4.63
N ARG A 205 11.29 -7.49 5.44
CA ARG A 205 12.68 -7.37 5.91
C ARG A 205 13.68 -7.51 4.78
N ASP A 206 13.47 -8.49 3.90
CA ASP A 206 14.37 -8.79 2.77
C ASP A 206 14.49 -7.62 1.79
N ILE A 207 13.44 -6.80 1.67
CA ILE A 207 13.45 -5.57 0.84
C ILE A 207 13.87 -4.30 1.62
N GLY A 208 14.39 -4.46 2.84
CA GLY A 208 14.94 -3.36 3.64
C GLY A 208 13.89 -2.46 4.29
N LEU A 209 12.72 -2.99 4.65
CA LEU A 209 11.66 -2.25 5.38
C LEU A 209 11.55 -2.64 6.85
N GLY A 210 12.59 -3.26 7.43
CA GLY A 210 12.63 -3.74 8.82
C GLY A 210 12.28 -2.67 9.87
N TYR A 211 12.63 -1.40 9.60
CA TYR A 211 12.45 -0.28 10.51
C TYR A 211 11.03 0.33 10.52
N LEU A 212 10.19 0.02 9.51
CA LEU A 212 8.84 0.59 9.43
C LEU A 212 7.93 -0.02 10.48
N ARG A 213 7.02 0.79 11.06
CA ARG A 213 5.99 0.27 11.97
C ARG A 213 4.82 -0.33 11.19
N LEU A 214 4.25 -1.42 11.69
CA LEU A 214 3.11 -2.10 11.05
C LEU A 214 1.91 -1.16 10.81
N GLY A 215 1.62 -0.29 11.78
CA GLY A 215 0.54 0.67 11.77
C GLY A 215 0.94 2.07 11.28
N GLN A 216 2.16 2.27 10.75
CA GLN A 216 2.61 3.56 10.25
C GLN A 216 1.66 4.07 9.14
N PRO A 217 1.07 5.27 9.29
CA PRO A 217 0.20 5.85 8.28
C PRO A 217 0.87 5.88 6.89
N ALA A 218 0.12 5.53 5.85
CA ALA A 218 0.60 5.55 4.47
C ALA A 218 1.03 6.96 4.02
N THR A 219 0.44 8.00 4.62
CA THR A 219 0.78 9.41 4.41
C THR A 219 2.14 9.81 4.95
N GLU A 220 2.74 9.01 5.84
CA GLU A 220 4.09 9.22 6.39
C GLU A 220 5.17 8.45 5.62
N LEU A 221 4.79 7.64 4.62
CA LEU A 221 5.74 6.84 3.84
C LEU A 221 6.33 7.66 2.70
N SER A 222 7.63 7.51 2.50
CA SER A 222 8.31 7.99 1.29
C SER A 222 7.85 7.24 0.04
N GLY A 223 8.04 7.85 -1.13
CA GLY A 223 7.73 7.22 -2.42
C GLY A 223 8.48 5.89 -2.63
N GLY A 224 9.74 5.81 -2.19
CA GLY A 224 10.56 4.59 -2.28
C GLY A 224 10.07 3.47 -1.33
N GLU A 225 9.61 3.80 -0.13
CA GLU A 225 8.97 2.82 0.77
C GLU A 225 7.65 2.31 0.19
N ALA A 226 6.79 3.22 -0.27
CA ALA A 226 5.52 2.88 -0.91
C ALA A 226 5.74 1.95 -2.12
N HIS A 227 6.71 2.26 -2.98
CA HIS A 227 7.09 1.44 -4.12
C HIS A 227 7.50 0.02 -3.66
N ARG A 228 8.45 -0.08 -2.72
CA ARG A 228 8.94 -1.37 -2.21
C ARG A 228 7.81 -2.22 -1.60
N ILE A 229 6.88 -1.60 -0.88
CA ILE A 229 5.68 -2.28 -0.32
C ILE A 229 4.77 -2.84 -1.43
N LYS A 230 4.51 -2.07 -2.48
CA LYS A 230 3.71 -2.51 -3.64
C LYS A 230 4.34 -3.70 -4.33
N LEU A 231 5.64 -3.59 -4.62
CA LEU A 231 6.41 -4.66 -5.26
C LEU A 231 6.38 -5.93 -4.42
N ALA A 232 6.66 -5.81 -3.11
CA ALA A 232 6.58 -6.92 -2.16
C ALA A 232 5.22 -7.62 -2.17
N THR A 233 4.15 -6.84 -2.12
CA THR A 233 2.77 -7.36 -2.10
C THR A 233 2.44 -8.11 -3.39
N GLU A 234 2.90 -7.62 -4.53
CA GLU A 234 2.71 -8.28 -5.82
C GLU A 234 3.57 -9.55 -5.98
N LEU A 235 4.78 -9.59 -5.42
CA LEU A 235 5.62 -10.79 -5.41
C LEU A 235 5.04 -11.91 -4.53
N GLN A 236 4.26 -11.57 -3.50
CA GLN A 236 3.56 -12.55 -2.66
C GLN A 236 2.35 -13.18 -3.35
N ARG A 237 1.74 -12.49 -4.31
CA ARG A 237 0.61 -13.05 -5.07
C ARG A 237 1.13 -14.20 -5.91
N SER A 238 0.45 -15.35 -5.81
CA SER A 238 0.76 -16.53 -6.63
C SER A 238 0.89 -16.10 -8.09
N GLN A 239 2.02 -16.43 -8.73
CA GLN A 239 2.35 -16.15 -10.14
C GLN A 239 1.42 -16.91 -11.11
N ARG A 240 0.10 -16.74 -10.93
CA ARG A 240 -0.92 -17.32 -11.79
C ARG A 240 -1.07 -16.41 -12.99
N GLY A 241 -0.33 -16.73 -14.04
CA GLY A 241 -0.44 -16.10 -15.33
C GLY A 241 0.82 -15.37 -15.78
N ARG A 242 0.77 -14.87 -17.00
CA ARG A 242 1.84 -14.09 -17.64
C ARG A 242 1.58 -12.61 -17.40
N SER A 243 2.20 -12.06 -16.36
CA SER A 243 2.06 -10.66 -15.96
C SER A 243 3.11 -9.78 -16.64
N LEU A 244 2.72 -8.60 -17.12
CA LEU A 244 3.64 -7.52 -17.48
C LEU A 244 3.81 -6.60 -16.26
N TYR A 245 5.01 -6.55 -15.70
CA TYR A 245 5.37 -5.61 -14.66
C TYR A 245 5.98 -4.35 -15.29
N VAL A 246 5.40 -3.19 -14.98
CA VAL A 246 5.91 -1.87 -15.38
C VAL A 246 6.34 -1.15 -14.12
N LEU A 247 7.63 -0.86 -14.00
CA LEU A 247 8.20 -0.15 -12.86
C LEU A 247 8.68 1.23 -13.34
N ASP A 248 8.14 2.29 -12.74
CA ASP A 248 8.59 3.65 -13.03
C ASP A 248 9.62 4.11 -11.98
N GLU A 249 10.81 4.43 -12.46
CA GLU A 249 11.99 4.84 -11.66
C GLU A 249 12.16 4.09 -10.32
N PRO A 250 12.35 2.75 -10.34
CA PRO A 250 12.38 1.95 -9.11
C PRO A 250 13.60 2.23 -8.20
N THR A 251 14.63 2.89 -8.72
CA THR A 251 15.85 3.22 -7.98
C THR A 251 15.77 4.56 -7.24
N THR A 252 14.73 5.36 -7.47
CA THR A 252 14.61 6.69 -6.86
C THR A 252 14.44 6.57 -5.34
N GLY A 253 15.35 7.20 -4.60
CA GLY A 253 15.35 7.16 -3.12
C GLY A 253 15.98 5.92 -2.50
N LEU A 254 16.55 5.00 -3.30
CA LEU A 254 17.33 3.87 -2.78
C LEU A 254 18.80 4.27 -2.60
N HIS A 255 19.40 3.85 -1.49
CA HIS A 255 20.85 3.93 -1.34
C HIS A 255 21.52 2.92 -2.28
N ALA A 256 22.78 3.15 -2.70
CA ALA A 256 23.48 2.25 -3.62
C ALA A 256 23.71 0.83 -3.06
N SER A 257 23.54 0.63 -1.75
CA SER A 257 23.53 -0.69 -1.10
C SER A 257 22.19 -1.42 -1.20
N ASP A 258 21.13 -0.69 -1.55
CA ASP A 258 19.75 -1.17 -1.61
C ASP A 258 19.31 -1.44 -3.07
N ALA A 259 20.21 -1.22 -4.04
CA ALA A 259 20.01 -1.35 -5.48
C ALA A 259 20.61 -2.64 -6.07
#